data_AF-A0A075I1R7-F1
#
_entry.id   AF-A0A075I1R7-F1
#
_cell.length_a   1.000
_cell.length_b   1.000
_cell.length_c   1.000
_cell.angle_alpha   90.00
_cell.angle_beta   90.00
_cell.angle_gamma   90.00
#
_symmetry.space_group_name_H-M   'P 1'
#
loop_
_entity.id
_entity.type
_entity.pdbx_description
1 polymer ?
#
loop_
_entity_poly.entity_id
_entity_poly.type
_entity_poly.pdbx_seq_one_letter_code
_entity_poly.pdbx_strand_id
1 'polypeptide(L)'
;MARITENTRDLVTNCIIRRLSTREALGYLKRSKVNVSERTYRRYKKEILKQQNMLESYAWNNVQIEQVRKIETKKSILHHCWDLFEKAEKITEKLSLLKTIEKISDELPRIVWSANTFGDNMERIEEYRKEKEEEESRKKRYLENLDSEDE
;
A
#
# COMPACT_ATOMS: atom_id res chain seq x y z
N MET A 1 19.63 -30.12 3.20
CA MET A 1 19.22 -28.69 3.22
C MET A 1 19.90 -28.03 4.41
N ALA A 2 20.86 -27.13 4.21
CA ALA A 2 21.52 -26.42 5.31
C ALA A 2 20.49 -25.52 6.02
N ARG A 3 20.34 -25.72 7.34
CA ARG A 3 19.42 -24.95 8.18
C ARG A 3 20.00 -23.54 8.31
N ILE A 4 19.39 -22.60 7.62
CA ILE A 4 19.80 -21.20 7.64
C ILE A 4 19.36 -20.63 8.99
N THR A 5 20.31 -20.15 9.78
CA THR A 5 20.09 -19.57 11.11
C THR A 5 19.23 -18.31 11.00
N GLU A 6 18.36 -18.07 11.98
CA GLU A 6 17.43 -16.93 12.06
C GLU A 6 18.14 -15.58 11.83
N ASN A 7 19.35 -15.42 12.40
CA ASN A 7 20.26 -14.28 12.17
C ASN A 7 20.56 -13.98 10.68
N THR A 8 20.66 -15.01 9.83
CA THR A 8 20.95 -14.83 8.41
C THR A 8 19.74 -14.27 7.67
N ARG A 9 18.54 -14.67 8.07
CA ARG A 9 17.30 -14.12 7.53
C ARG A 9 17.16 -12.66 7.93
N ASP A 10 17.42 -12.33 9.19
CA ASP A 10 17.33 -10.95 9.70
C ASP A 10 18.31 -10.00 9.02
N LEU A 11 19.56 -10.43 8.82
CA LEU A 11 20.55 -9.65 8.06
C LEU A 11 20.11 -9.44 6.61
N VAL A 12 19.65 -10.47 5.90
CA VAL A 12 19.15 -10.32 4.52
C VAL A 12 17.90 -9.44 4.45
N THR A 13 17.11 -9.40 5.53
CA THR A 13 15.89 -8.56 5.64
C THR A 13 16.22 -7.10 5.96
N ASN A 14 17.46 -6.78 6.35
CA ASN A 14 17.89 -5.42 6.63
C ASN A 14 17.77 -4.51 5.39
N CYS A 15 17.13 -3.35 5.55
CA CYS A 15 16.89 -2.37 4.48
C CYS A 15 18.16 -1.93 3.73
N ILE A 16 19.32 -1.90 4.40
CA ILE A 16 20.60 -1.54 3.78
C ILE A 16 20.99 -2.60 2.74
N ILE A 17 21.01 -3.88 3.12
CA ILE A 17 21.36 -4.99 2.24
C ILE A 17 20.41 -5.13 1.05
N ARG A 18 19.17 -4.66 1.19
CA ARG A 18 18.15 -4.71 0.13
C ARG A 18 18.35 -3.66 -0.96
N ARG A 19 18.89 -2.50 -0.62
CA ARG A 19 19.21 -1.40 -1.55
C ARG A 19 20.50 -1.64 -2.34
N LEU A 20 21.37 -2.51 -1.82
CA LEU A 20 22.61 -2.91 -2.48
C LEU A 20 22.34 -3.79 -3.71
N SER A 21 23.26 -3.72 -4.69
CA SER A 21 23.33 -4.70 -5.78
C SER A 21 23.63 -6.09 -5.22
N THR A 22 23.34 -7.14 -6.00
CA THR A 22 23.57 -8.52 -5.56
C THR A 22 25.02 -8.76 -5.14
N ARG A 23 25.98 -8.20 -5.87
CA ARG A 23 27.42 -8.32 -5.56
C ARG A 23 27.80 -7.61 -4.26
N GLU A 24 27.30 -6.40 -4.06
CA GLU A 24 27.54 -5.61 -2.84
C GLU A 24 26.88 -6.24 -1.61
N ALA A 25 25.65 -6.75 -1.75
CA ALA A 25 24.93 -7.44 -0.71
C ALA A 25 25.66 -8.72 -0.26
N LEU A 26 26.12 -9.54 -1.20
CA LEU A 26 26.91 -10.74 -0.89
C LEU A 26 28.25 -10.36 -0.24
N GLY A 27 28.91 -9.29 -0.70
CA GLY A 27 30.11 -8.76 -0.07
C GLY A 27 29.89 -8.28 1.36
N TYR A 28 28.76 -7.63 1.63
CA TYR A 28 28.36 -7.20 2.97
C TYR A 28 28.08 -8.41 3.87
N LEU A 29 27.29 -9.38 3.41
CA LEU A 29 26.99 -10.60 4.18
C LEU A 29 28.27 -11.37 4.53
N LYS A 30 29.21 -11.48 3.58
CA LYS A 30 30.51 -12.12 3.81
C LYS A 30 31.33 -11.40 4.88
N ARG A 31 31.34 -10.05 4.90
CA ARG A 31 31.96 -9.24 5.96
C ARG A 31 31.31 -9.45 7.32
N SER A 32 29.99 -9.69 7.35
CA SER A 32 29.23 -10.03 8.56
C SER A 32 29.33 -11.51 8.97
N LYS A 33 30.28 -12.29 8.42
CA LYS A 33 30.47 -13.74 8.66
C LYS A 33 29.28 -14.61 8.23
N VAL A 34 28.41 -14.10 7.35
CA VAL A 34 27.27 -14.84 6.79
C VAL A 34 27.60 -15.25 5.37
N ASN A 35 27.74 -16.56 5.13
CA ASN A 35 28.03 -17.09 3.81
C ASN A 35 26.72 -17.57 3.14
N VAL A 36 26.27 -16.84 2.13
CA VAL A 36 25.03 -17.14 1.38
C VAL A 36 25.36 -17.23 -0.09
N SER A 37 24.85 -18.25 -0.78
CA SER A 37 24.98 -18.29 -2.24
C SER A 37 24.10 -17.24 -2.90
N GLU A 38 24.52 -16.73 -4.06
CA GLU A 38 23.74 -15.76 -4.82
C GLU A 38 22.30 -16.21 -5.07
N ARG A 39 22.11 -17.47 -5.47
CA ARG A 39 20.78 -18.09 -5.64
C ARG A 39 19.93 -17.97 -4.38
N THR A 40 20.51 -18.22 -3.21
CA THR A 40 19.81 -18.18 -1.93
C THR A 40 19.46 -16.75 -1.53
N TYR A 41 20.37 -15.81 -1.71
CA TYR A 41 20.10 -14.37 -1.50
C TYR A 41 18.99 -13.87 -2.42
N ARG A 42 19.04 -14.17 -3.73
CA ARG A 42 18.00 -13.79 -4.70
C ARG A 42 16.63 -14.35 -4.31
N ARG A 43 16.57 -15.61 -3.86
CA ARG A 43 15.33 -16.22 -3.35
C ARG A 43 14.76 -15.46 -2.16
N TYR A 44 15.58 -15.14 -1.17
CA TYR A 44 15.13 -14.38 0.01
C TYR A 44 14.71 -12.96 -0.34
N LYS A 45 15.47 -12.28 -1.20
CA LYS A 45 15.10 -10.95 -1.70
C LYS A 45 13.72 -10.99 -2.36
N LYS A 46 13.44 -12.00 -3.19
CA LYS A 46 12.14 -12.20 -3.83
C LYS A 46 11.01 -12.45 -2.82
N GLU A 47 11.26 -13.29 -1.80
CA GLU A 47 10.27 -13.58 -0.75
C GLU A 47 9.93 -12.33 0.08
N ILE A 48 10.94 -11.54 0.46
CA ILE A 48 10.75 -10.29 1.20
C ILE A 48 9.99 -9.26 0.35
N LEU A 49 10.33 -9.12 -0.93
CA LEU A 49 9.57 -8.24 -1.84
C LEU A 49 8.09 -8.67 -1.94
N LYS A 50 7.81 -9.97 -2.04
CA LYS A 50 6.44 -10.49 -2.04
C LYS A 50 5.70 -10.14 -0.75
N GLN A 51 6.35 -10.31 0.40
CA GLN A 51 5.76 -9.96 1.71
C GLN A 51 5.47 -8.46 1.82
N GLN A 52 6.37 -7.61 1.32
CA GLN A 52 6.15 -6.17 1.31
C GLN A 52 5.00 -5.74 0.41
N ASN A 53 4.95 -6.23 -0.82
CA ASN A 53 3.85 -5.90 -1.74
C ASN A 53 2.50 -6.31 -1.14
N MET A 54 2.47 -7.47 -0.48
CA MET A 54 1.27 -7.93 0.24
C MET A 54 0.92 -7.02 1.42
N LEU A 55 1.89 -6.62 2.25
CA LEU A 55 1.66 -5.69 3.37
C LEU A 55 1.17 -4.33 2.87
N GLU A 56 1.74 -3.84 1.77
CA GLU A 56 1.35 -2.59 1.12
C GLU A 56 -0.12 -2.67 0.68
N SER A 57 -0.51 -3.73 -0.03
CA SER A 57 -1.90 -3.99 -0.43
C SER A 57 -2.85 -4.03 0.77
N TYR A 58 -2.48 -4.68 1.87
CA TYR A 58 -3.27 -4.67 3.11
C TYR A 58 -3.39 -3.28 3.74
N ALA A 59 -2.28 -2.53 3.81
CA ALA A 59 -2.28 -1.18 4.34
C ALA A 59 -3.22 -0.28 3.53
N TRP A 60 -3.16 -0.41 2.21
CA TRP A 60 -4.03 0.32 1.29
C TRP A 60 -5.52 -0.03 1.46
N ASN A 61 -5.86 -1.32 1.53
CA ASN A 61 -7.23 -1.76 1.79
C ASN A 61 -7.76 -1.23 3.12
N ASN A 62 -6.92 -1.24 4.17
CA ASN A 62 -7.32 -0.70 5.46
C ASN A 62 -7.61 0.81 5.40
N VAL A 63 -6.82 1.59 4.66
CA VAL A 63 -7.12 3.02 4.47
C VAL A 63 -8.47 3.21 3.79
N GLN A 64 -8.79 2.46 2.74
CA GLN A 64 -10.08 2.53 2.07
C GLN A 64 -11.24 2.17 3.01
N ILE A 65 -11.12 1.08 3.78
CA ILE A 65 -12.12 0.67 4.78
C ILE A 65 -12.36 1.78 5.81
N GLU A 66 -11.29 2.38 6.33
CA GLU A 66 -11.40 3.47 7.30
C GLU A 66 -12.07 4.73 6.71
N GLN A 67 -11.83 5.05 5.43
CA GLN A 67 -12.54 6.14 4.76
C GLN A 67 -14.03 5.84 4.59
N VAL A 68 -14.39 4.62 4.18
CA VAL A 68 -15.80 4.19 4.07
C VAL A 68 -16.50 4.27 5.42
N ARG A 69 -15.87 3.76 6.49
CA ARG A 69 -16.41 3.84 7.86
C ARG A 69 -16.66 5.27 8.32
N LYS A 70 -15.76 6.21 8.00
CA LYS A 70 -15.97 7.64 8.30
C LYS A 70 -17.18 8.21 7.56
N ILE A 71 -17.36 7.85 6.28
CA ILE A 71 -18.52 8.27 5.47
C ILE A 71 -19.81 7.71 6.07
N GLU A 72 -19.85 6.42 6.39
CA GLU A 72 -21.01 5.76 7.00
C GLU A 72 -21.36 6.36 8.36
N THR A 73 -20.35 6.63 9.19
CA THR A 73 -20.55 7.27 10.49
C THR A 73 -21.17 8.65 10.33
N LYS A 74 -20.66 9.49 9.42
CA LYS A 74 -21.25 10.82 9.17
C LYS A 74 -22.67 10.75 8.61
N LYS A 75 -22.96 9.80 7.71
CA LYS A 75 -24.34 9.56 7.23
C LYS A 75 -25.27 9.16 8.36
N SER A 76 -24.84 8.28 9.25
CA SER A 76 -25.62 7.87 10.42
C SER A 76 -25.91 9.03 11.36
N ILE A 77 -24.92 9.88 11.66
CA ILE A 77 -25.11 11.10 12.45
C ILE A 77 -26.11 12.04 11.77
N LEU A 78 -25.99 12.24 10.46
CA LEU A 78 -26.90 13.10 9.70
C LEU A 78 -28.35 12.60 9.79
N HIS A 79 -28.57 11.29 9.61
CA HIS A 79 -29.89 10.68 9.79
C HIS A 79 -30.42 10.91 11.21
N HIS A 80 -29.60 10.69 12.23
CA HIS A 80 -29.99 10.91 13.62
C HIS A 80 -30.34 12.38 13.90
N CYS A 81 -29.60 13.33 13.32
CA CYS A 81 -29.91 14.75 13.44
C CYS A 81 -31.27 15.10 12.79
N TRP A 82 -31.60 14.48 11.66
CA TRP A 82 -32.93 14.64 11.04
C TRP A 82 -34.04 14.05 11.92
N ASP A 83 -33.84 12.87 12.49
CA ASP A 83 -34.81 12.26 13.42
C ASP A 83 -35.08 13.14 14.64
N LEU A 84 -34.03 13.76 15.20
CA LEU A 84 -34.15 14.70 16.31
C LEU A 84 -34.85 15.99 15.88
N PHE A 85 -34.59 16.46 14.66
CA PHE A 85 -35.21 17.67 14.11
C PHE A 85 -36.72 17.51 13.93
N GLU A 86 -37.17 16.35 13.46
CA GLU A 86 -38.59 16.04 13.32
C GLU A 86 -39.30 15.97 14.68
N LYS A 87 -38.65 15.43 15.71
CA LYS A 87 -39.20 15.28 17.07
C LYS A 87 -39.14 16.55 17.90
N ALA A 88 -38.30 17.52 17.56
CA ALA A 88 -38.15 18.75 18.32
C ALA A 88 -39.42 19.61 18.21
N GLU A 89 -39.96 20.06 19.35
CA GLU A 89 -41.12 20.96 19.37
C GLU A 89 -40.70 22.43 19.39
N LYS A 90 -39.54 22.75 19.98
CA LYS A 90 -39.07 24.13 20.12
C LYS A 90 -38.33 24.60 18.87
N ILE A 91 -38.69 25.79 18.40
CA ILE A 91 -38.08 26.45 17.24
C ILE A 91 -36.57 26.66 17.42
N THR A 92 -36.12 26.99 18.63
CA THR A 92 -34.70 27.20 18.94
C THR A 92 -33.87 25.91 18.81
N GLU A 93 -34.43 24.78 19.22
CA GLU A 93 -33.80 23.46 19.09
C GLU A 93 -33.72 23.03 17.62
N LYS A 94 -34.81 23.25 16.86
CA LYS A 94 -34.84 23.05 15.40
C LYS A 94 -33.76 23.85 14.68
N LEU A 95 -33.60 25.13 15.01
CA LEU A 95 -32.57 25.99 14.42
C LEU A 95 -31.14 25.49 14.72
N SER A 96 -30.88 25.02 15.95
CA SER A 96 -29.57 24.46 16.31
C SER A 96 -29.27 23.16 15.57
N LEU A 97 -30.28 22.29 15.41
CA LEU A 97 -30.16 21.05 14.66
C LEU A 97 -29.90 21.31 13.18
N LEU A 98 -30.61 22.27 12.57
CA LEU A 98 -30.39 22.66 11.17
C LEU A 98 -28.95 23.13 10.91
N LYS A 99 -28.38 23.97 11.79
CA LYS A 99 -26.97 24.40 11.66
C LYS A 99 -26.00 23.22 11.73
N THR A 100 -26.31 22.23 12.55
CA THR A 100 -25.49 21.01 12.68
C THR A 100 -25.59 20.14 11.43
N ILE A 101 -26.80 19.96 10.91
CA ILE A 101 -27.10 19.26 9.66
C ILE A 101 -26.38 19.91 8.49
N GLU A 102 -26.47 21.24 8.36
CA GLU A 102 -25.81 22.02 7.32
C GLU A 102 -24.30 21.79 7.33
N LYS A 103 -23.65 21.95 8.50
CA LYS A 103 -22.20 21.73 8.64
C LYS A 103 -21.79 20.31 8.26
N ILE A 104 -22.54 19.29 8.71
CA ILE A 104 -22.23 17.90 8.39
C ILE A 104 -22.43 17.64 6.89
N SER A 105 -23.49 18.20 6.30
CA SER A 105 -23.80 18.08 4.88
C SER A 105 -22.71 18.71 4.01
N ASP A 106 -22.21 19.89 4.37
CA ASP A 106 -21.13 20.57 3.63
C ASP A 106 -19.80 19.82 3.67
N GLU A 107 -19.50 19.15 4.79
CA GLU A 107 -18.27 18.38 4.96
C GLU A 107 -18.31 17.02 4.24
N LEU A 108 -19.50 16.45 4.03
CA LEU A 108 -19.66 15.09 3.51
C LEU A 108 -19.15 14.93 2.07
N PRO A 109 -19.46 15.82 1.09
CA PRO A 109 -18.91 15.75 -0.26
C PRO A 109 -17.40 15.77 -0.30
N ARG A 110 -16.74 16.56 0.55
CA ARG A 110 -15.27 16.64 0.60
C ARG A 110 -14.64 15.31 1.04
N ILE A 111 -15.25 14.64 2.01
CA ILE A 111 -14.77 13.35 2.51
C ILE A 111 -14.99 12.26 1.46
N VAL A 112 -16.16 12.24 0.81
CA VAL A 112 -16.47 11.30 -0.28
C VAL A 112 -15.51 11.50 -1.45
N TRP A 113 -15.28 12.74 -1.87
CA TRP A 113 -14.35 13.06 -2.95
C TRP A 113 -12.92 12.62 -2.62
N SER A 114 -12.47 12.87 -1.38
CA SER A 114 -11.13 12.43 -0.93
C SER A 114 -10.99 10.91 -0.94
N ALA A 115 -12.03 10.17 -0.55
CA ALA A 115 -12.04 8.71 -0.58
C ALA A 115 -12.02 8.17 -2.02
N ASN A 116 -12.81 8.74 -2.93
CA ASN A 116 -12.80 8.37 -4.35
C ASN A 116 -11.45 8.67 -5.01
N THR A 117 -10.92 9.88 -4.82
CA THR A 117 -9.62 10.30 -5.39
C THR A 117 -8.49 9.39 -4.92
N PHE A 118 -8.57 8.89 -3.68
CA PHE A 118 -7.62 7.90 -3.17
C PHE A 118 -7.73 6.56 -3.90
N GLY A 119 -8.94 6.11 -4.21
CA GLY A 119 -9.20 4.94 -5.06
C GLY A 119 -8.63 5.10 -6.47
N ASP A 120 -8.94 6.21 -7.13
CA ASP A 120 -8.47 6.48 -8.51
C ASP A 120 -6.93 6.57 -8.58
N ASN A 121 -6.29 7.20 -7.59
CA ASN A 121 -4.83 7.27 -7.52
C ASN A 121 -4.19 5.88 -7.31
N MET A 122 -4.85 5.01 -6.55
CA MET A 122 -4.39 3.63 -6.36
C MET A 122 -4.41 2.84 -7.66
N GLU A 123 -5.52 2.89 -8.39
CA GLU A 123 -5.65 2.19 -9.67
C GLU A 123 -4.54 2.62 -10.64
N ARG A 124 -4.30 3.93 -10.75
CA ARG A 124 -3.22 4.48 -11.58
C ARG A 124 -1.84 3.99 -11.16
N ILE A 125 -1.54 3.95 -9.86
CA ILE A 125 -0.23 3.45 -9.37
C ILE A 125 -0.05 1.97 -9.73
N GLU A 126 -1.11 1.17 -9.64
CA GLU A 126 -1.07 -0.24 -9.96
C GLU A 126 -0.89 -0.50 -11.47
N GLU A 127 -1.52 0.31 -12.32
CA GLU A 127 -1.28 0.33 -13.76
C GLU A 127 0.17 0.66 -14.10
N TYR A 128 0.71 1.76 -13.55
CA TYR A 128 2.12 2.14 -13.77
C TYR A 128 3.11 1.06 -13.34
N ARG A 129 2.79 0.31 -12.26
CA ARG A 129 3.60 -0.82 -11.82
C ARG A 129 3.60 -1.96 -12.85
N LYS A 130 2.42 -2.33 -13.38
CA LYS A 130 2.30 -3.37 -14.41
C LYS A 130 3.04 -2.98 -15.69
N GLU A 131 2.85 -1.74 -16.16
CA GLU A 131 3.55 -1.23 -17.35
C GLU A 131 5.07 -1.31 -17.19
N LYS A 132 5.59 -0.93 -16.02
CA LYS A 132 7.02 -0.98 -15.73
C LYS A 132 7.56 -2.42 -15.67
N GLU A 133 6.82 -3.34 -15.05
CA GLU A 133 7.17 -4.77 -15.04
C GLU A 133 7.17 -5.38 -16.44
N GLU A 134 6.22 -5.00 -17.29
CA GLU A 134 6.18 -5.41 -18.70
C GLU A 134 7.34 -4.82 -19.50
N GLU A 135 7.67 -3.54 -19.31
CA GLU A 135 8.80 -2.88 -19.97
C GLU A 135 10.13 -3.54 -19.58
N GLU A 136 10.35 -3.79 -18.29
CA GLU A 136 11.53 -4.51 -17.80
C GLU A 136 11.60 -5.93 -18.38
N SER A 137 10.46 -6.63 -18.45
CA SER A 137 10.37 -7.97 -19.04
C SER A 137 10.64 -7.98 -20.56
N ARG A 138 10.22 -6.93 -21.28
CA ARG A 138 10.54 -6.76 -22.71
C ARG A 138 12.03 -6.46 -22.90
N LYS A 139 12.59 -5.50 -22.15
CA LYS A 139 14.03 -5.17 -22.19
C LYS A 139 14.90 -6.38 -21.91
N LYS A 140 14.52 -7.20 -20.92
CA LYS A 140 15.25 -8.42 -20.59
C LYS A 140 15.23 -9.45 -21.74
N ARG A 141 14.08 -9.66 -22.37
CA ARG A 141 13.98 -10.53 -23.56
C ARG A 141 14.82 -10.03 -24.73
N TYR A 142 14.82 -8.72 -24.99
CA TYR A 142 15.67 -8.15 -26.04
C TYR A 142 17.16 -8.39 -25.78
N LEU A 143 17.61 -8.18 -24.54
CA LEU A 143 19.01 -8.45 -24.17
C LEU A 143 19.38 -9.94 -24.27
N GLU A 144 18.50 -10.84 -23.82
CA GLU A 144 18.70 -12.29 -23.95
C GLU A 144 18.81 -12.74 -25.42
N ASN A 145 18.09 -12.09 -26.34
CA ASN A 145 18.18 -12.39 -27.77
C ASN A 145 19.46 -11.84 -28.42
N LEU A 146 19.91 -10.64 -28.02
CA LEU A 146 21.18 -10.08 -28.51
C LEU A 146 22.38 -10.93 -28.07
N ASP A 147 22.41 -11.40 -26.82
CA ASP A 147 23.47 -12.27 -26.32
C ASP A 147 23.49 -13.65 -27.03
N SER A 148 22.41 -14.05 -27.70
CA SER A 148 22.30 -15.32 -28.44
C SER A 148 22.61 -15.22 -29.94
N GLU A 149 22.73 -14.00 -30.49
CA GLU A 149 23.12 -13.78 -31.90
C GLU A 149 24.64 -13.67 -32.09
N ASP A 150 25.40 -13.54 -30.99
CA ASP A 150 26.87 -13.44 -30.97
C ASP A 150 27.60 -14.79 -30.67
N GLU A 151 26.89 -15.94 -30.64
CA GLU A 151 27.45 -17.32 -30.61
C GLU A 151 27.34 -18.03 -31.97
#